data_AF-A0A530Z8Y6-F1
#
_entry.id   AF-A0A530Z8Y6-F1
#
_cell.length_a   1.000
_cell.length_b   1.000
_cell.length_c   1.000
_cell.angle_alpha   90.00
_cell.angle_beta   90.00
_cell.angle_gamma   90.00
#
_symmetry.space_group_name_H-M   'P 1'
#
loop_
_entity.id
_entity.type
_entity.pdbx_description
1 polymer ?
#
loop_
_entity_poly.entity_id
_entity_poly.type
_entity_poly.pdbx_seq_one_letter_code
_entity_poly.pdbx_strand_id
1 'polypeptide(L)'
;MTHKVVFRPAAQVDLFAIYNYIENDSGNRRAGDYVDRIEAACMALSTFPERGTVRDTVGPGVRIVGFERRVSIVFRVDGGTVVILRVLYGGQDYPAGSEDDADT
;
A
#
# COMPACT_ATOMS: atom_id res chain seq x y z
N MET A 1 -7.65 -20.21 -1.05
CA MET A 1 -7.95 -19.52 0.21
C MET A 1 -7.85 -18.03 -0.05
N THR A 2 -8.83 -17.25 0.37
CA THR A 2 -8.85 -15.79 0.18
C THR A 2 -8.30 -15.15 1.45
N HIS A 3 -7.18 -14.45 1.35
CA HIS A 3 -6.58 -13.72 2.46
C HIS A 3 -7.40 -12.46 2.77
N LYS A 4 -7.60 -12.14 4.04
CA LYS A 4 -8.23 -10.87 4.42
C LYS A 4 -7.24 -9.73 4.14
N VAL A 5 -7.69 -8.62 3.55
CA VAL A 5 -6.85 -7.42 3.37
C VAL A 5 -7.24 -6.39 4.42
N VAL A 6 -6.25 -5.83 5.12
CA VAL A 6 -6.44 -4.77 6.11
C VAL A 6 -5.46 -3.64 5.87
N PHE A 7 -5.89 -2.41 6.09
CA PHE A 7 -5.07 -1.21 5.94
C PHE A 7 -4.67 -0.70 7.32
N ARG A 8 -3.39 -0.41 7.51
CA ARG A 8 -2.95 0.36 8.67
C ARG A 8 -3.42 1.82 8.55
N PRO A 9 -3.60 2.53 9.67
CA PRO A 9 -3.94 3.97 9.65
C PRO A 9 -2.98 4.78 8.78
N ALA A 10 -1.68 4.48 8.82
CA ALA A 10 -0.68 5.14 7.98
C ALA A 10 -0.93 4.96 6.48
N ALA A 11 -1.36 3.76 6.04
CA ALA A 11 -1.71 3.52 4.64
C ALA A 11 -2.96 4.29 4.21
N GLN A 12 -3.94 4.47 5.11
CA GLN A 12 -5.12 5.29 4.83
C GLN A 12 -4.76 6.78 4.70
N VAL A 13 -3.88 7.27 5.57
CA VAL A 13 -3.33 8.64 5.47
C VAL A 13 -2.59 8.83 4.15
N ASP A 14 -1.80 7.86 3.71
CA ASP A 14 -1.13 7.93 2.41
C ASP A 14 -2.14 8.02 1.24
N LEU A 15 -3.18 7.18 1.23
CA LEU A 15 -4.23 7.23 0.20
C LEU A 15 -4.93 8.60 0.15
N PHE A 16 -5.22 9.18 1.31
CA PHE A 16 -5.80 10.51 1.40
C PHE A 16 -4.84 11.60 0.89
N ALA A 17 -3.54 11.48 1.18
CA ALA A 17 -2.54 12.40 0.66
C ALA A 17 -2.43 12.31 -0.87
N ILE A 18 -2.49 11.10 -1.44
CA ILE A 18 -2.51 10.88 -2.90
C ILE A 18 -3.76 11.53 -3.51
N TYR A 19 -4.93 11.33 -2.90
CA TYR A 19 -6.17 11.96 -3.34
C TYR A 19 -6.02 13.47 -3.44
N ASN A 20 -5.63 14.14 -2.35
CA ASN A 20 -5.51 15.60 -2.31
C ASN A 20 -4.50 16.13 -3.33
N TYR A 21 -3.37 15.42 -3.50
CA TYR A 21 -2.35 15.79 -4.48
C TYR A 21 -2.92 15.77 -5.91
N ILE A 22 -3.62 14.69 -6.28
CA ILE A 22 -4.19 14.54 -7.63
C ILE A 22 -5.40 15.48 -7.81
N GLU A 23 -6.20 15.69 -6.77
CA GLU A 23 -7.35 16.60 -6.83
C GLU A 23 -6.90 18.01 -7.18
N ASN A 24 -5.86 18.51 -6.50
CA ASN A 24 -5.34 19.84 -6.73
C ASN A 24 -4.81 20.06 -8.16
N ASP A 25 -4.26 19.01 -8.79
CA ASP A 25 -3.71 19.08 -10.15
C ASP A 25 -4.76 18.79 -11.24
N SER A 26 -5.64 17.83 -10.99
CA SER A 26 -6.40 17.11 -12.02
C SER A 26 -7.90 16.98 -11.71
N GLY A 27 -8.36 17.46 -10.55
CA GLY A 27 -9.75 17.50 -10.13
C GLY A 27 -10.25 16.23 -9.41
N ASN A 28 -11.33 16.39 -8.64
CA ASN A 28 -11.86 15.39 -7.70
C ASN A 28 -12.17 14.02 -8.33
N ARG A 29 -12.71 14.00 -9.55
CA ARG A 29 -13.10 12.76 -10.22
C ARG A 29 -11.87 11.91 -10.54
N ARG A 30 -10.83 12.54 -11.11
CA ARG A 30 -9.58 11.84 -11.43
C ARG A 30 -8.86 11.37 -10.18
N ALA A 31 -8.93 12.14 -9.09
CA ALA A 31 -8.37 11.74 -7.80
C ALA A 31 -9.08 10.50 -7.23
N GLY A 32 -10.42 10.50 -7.23
CA GLY A 32 -11.22 9.35 -6.80
C GLY A 32 -10.95 8.12 -7.64
N ASP A 33 -11.06 8.24 -8.97
CA ASP A 33 -10.80 7.15 -9.91
C ASP A 33 -9.37 6.57 -9.76
N TYR A 34 -8.40 7.39 -9.35
CA TYR A 34 -7.03 6.93 -9.11
C TYR A 34 -6.90 6.14 -7.81
N VAL A 35 -7.48 6.65 -6.71
CA VAL A 35 -7.48 5.97 -5.41
C VAL A 35 -8.25 4.65 -5.46
N ASP A 36 -9.43 4.62 -6.08
CA ASP A 36 -10.24 3.41 -6.23
C ASP A 36 -9.45 2.28 -6.90
N ARG A 37 -8.62 2.62 -7.91
CA ARG A 37 -7.78 1.63 -8.60
C ARG A 37 -6.59 1.16 -7.76
N ILE A 38 -6.04 2.02 -6.90
CA ILE A 38 -5.03 1.59 -5.92
C ILE A 38 -5.66 0.64 -4.91
N GLU A 39 -6.83 0.96 -4.37
CA GLU A 39 -7.54 0.10 -3.42
C GLU A 39 -7.89 -1.24 -4.05
N ALA A 40 -8.37 -1.26 -5.30
CA ALA A 40 -8.60 -2.49 -6.05
C ALA A 40 -7.31 -3.33 -6.20
N ALA A 41 -6.16 -2.70 -6.44
CA ALA A 41 -4.87 -3.38 -6.50
C ALA A 41 -4.47 -4.01 -5.15
N CYS A 42 -4.69 -3.29 -4.04
CA CYS A 42 -4.50 -3.83 -2.69
C CYS A 42 -5.43 -5.02 -2.43
N MET A 43 -6.70 -4.92 -2.80
CA MET A 43 -7.69 -5.99 -2.62
C MET A 43 -7.36 -7.25 -3.44
N ALA A 44 -6.72 -7.10 -4.61
CA ALA A 44 -6.27 -8.22 -5.43
C ALA A 44 -5.18 -9.08 -4.74
N LEU A 45 -4.46 -8.53 -3.75
CA LEU A 45 -3.49 -9.28 -2.95
C LEU A 45 -4.14 -10.35 -2.07
N SER A 46 -5.45 -10.26 -1.81
CA SER A 46 -6.22 -11.31 -1.13
C SER A 46 -6.09 -12.68 -1.79
N THR A 47 -5.96 -12.72 -3.12
CA THR A 47 -5.94 -13.96 -3.90
C THR A 47 -4.52 -14.36 -4.29
N PHE A 48 -3.61 -13.38 -4.40
CA PHE A 48 -2.22 -13.60 -4.78
C PHE A 48 -1.26 -12.87 -3.83
N PRO A 49 -1.18 -13.28 -2.55
CA PRO A 49 -0.42 -12.57 -1.52
C PRO A 49 1.09 -12.67 -1.72
N GLU A 50 1.56 -13.63 -2.52
CA GLU A 50 2.97 -13.81 -2.85
C GLU A 50 3.45 -12.90 -3.99
N ARG A 51 2.58 -12.06 -4.57
CA ARG A 51 2.99 -11.03 -5.53
C ARG A 51 3.93 -10.02 -4.90
N GLY A 52 4.78 -9.40 -5.71
CA GLY A 52 5.72 -8.38 -5.27
C GLY A 52 7.09 -8.93 -4.85
N THR A 53 8.04 -8.03 -4.72
CA THR A 53 9.42 -8.36 -4.34
C THR A 53 9.54 -8.35 -2.82
N VAL A 54 10.05 -9.44 -2.26
CA VAL A 54 10.40 -9.50 -0.84
C VAL A 54 11.58 -8.56 -0.58
N ARG A 55 11.44 -7.69 0.41
CA ARG A 55 12.46 -6.73 0.82
C ARG A 55 12.77 -6.92 2.31
N ASP A 56 13.43 -8.03 2.63
CA ASP A 56 13.81 -8.34 4.02
C ASP A 56 14.76 -7.30 4.63
N THR A 57 15.49 -6.55 3.80
CA THR A 57 16.35 -5.43 4.24
C THR A 57 15.56 -4.27 4.87
N VAL A 58 14.25 -4.20 4.59
CA VAL A 58 13.34 -3.18 5.12
C VAL A 58 12.68 -3.66 6.41
N GLY A 59 12.35 -4.94 6.48
CA GLY A 59 11.76 -5.62 7.62
C GLY A 59 11.38 -7.06 7.25
N PRO A 60 11.29 -7.97 8.22
CA PRO A 60 11.03 -9.38 7.96
C PRO A 60 9.65 -9.58 7.30
N GLY A 61 9.63 -10.27 6.15
CA GLY A 61 8.38 -10.59 5.45
C GLY A 61 7.69 -9.40 4.77
N VAL A 62 8.36 -8.24 4.70
CA VAL A 62 7.89 -7.07 3.96
C VAL A 62 8.00 -7.32 2.47
N ARG A 63 6.92 -7.00 1.75
CA ARG A 63 6.79 -7.13 0.30
C ARG A 63 6.40 -5.78 -0.29
N ILE A 64 6.91 -5.53 -1.49
CA ILE A 64 6.60 -4.31 -2.24
C ILE A 64 6.11 -4.70 -3.64
N VAL A 65 4.98 -4.13 -4.03
CA VAL A 65 4.48 -4.23 -5.41
C VAL A 65 4.28 -2.83 -5.99
N GLY A 66 4.75 -2.63 -7.21
CA GLY A 66 4.54 -1.38 -7.94
C GLY A 66 3.18 -1.36 -8.62
N PHE A 67 2.50 -0.21 -8.55
CA PHE A 67 1.25 0.08 -9.25
C PHE A 67 1.43 1.32 -10.13
N GLU A 68 1.05 1.19 -11.41
CA GLU A 68 1.12 2.25 -12.43
C GLU A 68 2.45 3.01 -12.52
N ARG A 69 3.57 2.36 -12.14
CA ARG A 69 4.92 2.94 -12.11
C ARG A 69 5.06 4.20 -11.23
N ARG A 70 4.05 4.52 -10.44
CA ARG A 70 3.99 5.73 -9.60
C ARG A 70 3.74 5.44 -8.14
N VAL A 71 3.14 4.29 -7.84
CA VAL A 71 2.77 3.90 -6.49
C VAL A 71 3.53 2.64 -6.09
N SER A 72 4.05 2.61 -4.88
CA SER A 72 4.63 1.43 -4.25
C SER A 72 3.75 1.02 -3.07
N ILE A 73 3.12 -0.15 -3.18
CA ILE A 73 2.29 -0.72 -2.12
C ILE A 73 3.19 -1.60 -1.27
N VAL A 74 3.35 -1.23 0.01
CA VAL A 74 4.18 -1.94 0.97
C VAL A 74 3.27 -2.74 1.90
N PHE A 75 3.49 -4.04 2.01
CA PHE A 75 2.61 -4.93 2.77
C PHE A 75 3.36 -6.12 3.37
N ARG A 76 2.74 -6.81 4.32
CA ARG A 76 3.20 -8.12 4.81
C ARG A 76 2.03 -9.10 4.85
N VAL A 77 2.34 -10.39 4.89
CA VAL A 77 1.35 -11.47 4.99
C VAL A 77 1.52 -12.13 6.36
N ASP A 78 0.51 -12.01 7.22
CA ASP A 78 0.49 -12.57 8.58
C ASP A 78 -0.70 -13.52 8.74
N GLY A 79 -0.43 -14.81 8.99
CA GLY A 79 -1.47 -15.76 9.41
C GLY A 79 -2.69 -15.88 8.48
N GLY A 80 -2.57 -15.56 7.19
CA GLY A 80 -3.72 -15.51 6.28
C GLY A 80 -4.28 -14.11 6.01
N THR A 81 -3.68 -13.07 6.56
CA THR A 81 -4.08 -11.66 6.40
C THR A 81 -2.98 -10.87 5.68
N VAL A 82 -3.35 -10.14 4.64
CA VAL A 82 -2.50 -9.15 3.98
C VAL A 82 -2.67 -7.82 4.71
N VAL A 83 -1.60 -7.35 5.33
CA VAL A 83 -1.57 -6.07 6.05
C VAL A 83 -0.88 -5.04 5.18
N ILE A 84 -1.63 -4.06 4.66
CA ILE A 84 -1.09 -2.93 3.91
C ILE A 84 -0.47 -1.94 4.90
N LEU A 85 0.86 -1.83 4.85
CA LEU A 85 1.64 -1.01 5.76
C LEU A 85 1.66 0.44 5.31
N ARG A 86 1.94 0.69 4.02
CA ARG A 86 2.06 2.02 3.40
C ARG A 86 1.70 1.98 1.92
N VAL A 87 1.29 3.13 1.37
CA VAL A 87 1.03 3.33 -0.06
C VAL A 87 1.81 4.56 -0.53
N LEU A 88 3.02 4.35 -1.03
CA LEU A 88 3.96 5.43 -1.33
C LEU A 88 3.77 5.95 -2.76
N TYR A 89 3.79 7.27 -2.97
CA TYR A 89 3.57 7.89 -4.29
C TYR A 89 4.80 8.65 -4.78
N GLY A 90 5.02 8.64 -6.10
CA GLY A 90 6.01 9.50 -6.75
C GLY A 90 7.47 9.11 -6.50
N GLY A 91 7.74 7.84 -6.20
CA GLY A 91 9.10 7.36 -5.91
C GLY A 91 9.55 7.60 -4.46
N GLN A 92 8.62 7.86 -3.54
CA GLN A 92 8.89 7.81 -2.11
C GLN A 92 9.40 6.41 -1.71
N ASP A 93 10.52 6.39 -0.98
CA ASP A 93 11.10 5.18 -0.42
C ASP A 93 10.48 4.86 0.95
N TYR A 94 10.31 3.56 1.22
CA TYR A 94 9.93 3.08 2.53
C TYR A 94 11.20 2.99 3.40
N PRO A 95 11.27 3.70 4.54
CA PRO A 95 12.48 3.73 5.35
C PRO A 95 12.79 2.34 5.94
N ALA A 96 14.04 1.91 5.79
CA ALA A 96 14.55 0.69 6.41
C ALA A 96 14.54 0.86 7.94
N GLY A 97 13.98 -0.11 8.67
CA GLY A 97 13.87 -0.04 10.13
C GLY A 97 12.61 0.65 10.66
N SER A 98 11.54 0.72 9.86
CA SER A 98 10.22 1.03 10.42
C SER A 98 9.69 -0.20 11.14
N GLU A 99 10.21 -0.38 12.35
CA GLU A 99 9.64 -1.25 13.36
C GLU A 99 8.20 -0.81 13.62
N ASP A 100 7.39 -1.83 13.85
CA ASP A 100 6.01 -1.81 14.29
C ASP A 100 5.73 -0.64 15.25
N ASP A 101 5.37 0.53 14.73
CA ASP A 101 4.71 1.57 15.53
C ASP A 101 3.39 0.93 15.93
N ALA A 102 3.41 0.30 17.10
CA ALA A 102 2.37 -0.55 17.63
C ALA A 102 1.02 0.13 17.42
N ASP A 103 0.10 -0.63 16.85
CA ASP A 103 -1.34 -0.40 16.97
C ASP A 103 -1.62 -0.14 18.47
N THR A 104 -1.71 1.14 18.83
CA THR A 104 -2.14 1.62 20.16
C THR A 104 -3.56 2.13 20.02
#